data_AF-A0A7K3E0Z0-F1
#
_entry.id   AF-A0A7K3E0Z0-F1
#
_cell.length_a   1.000
_cell.length_b   1.000
_cell.length_c   1.000
_cell.angle_alpha   90.00
_cell.angle_beta   90.00
_cell.angle_gamma   90.00
#
_symmetry.space_group_name_H-M   'P 1'
#
loop_
_entity.id
_entity.type
_entity.pdbx_description
1 polymer ?
#
loop_
_entity_poly.entity_id
_entity_poly.type
_entity_poly.pdbx_seq_one_letter_code
_entity_poly.pdbx_strand_id
1 'polypeptide(L)'
;MRKLAIGAAVSGALALTGLAAPAALADSPDLTFGAVTVNNGKPIVIGTKAEVTVPVTYSITRPTAFKVDYKNNFLGVALYRGTLAEPGNVIEDSPSKPVCTPTATTDTTVTESCATKLTIAPRVYLFEGADATTWKAAAIYSEQAIDEDDSDDHISFHVGSDVWGNLGTAKLQRLAKATVNATPEPAVKGKTLTVKGTLTRADWNTGRYAGYKGQKVALQFKAKGAAAYTDVKTVTSGTTGTLSTTVKASKDGTYRYVFAGTSTTAAVKSAGDFVDVK
;
A
#
# COMPACT_ATOMS: atom_id res chain seq x y z
N MET A 1 48.54 -36.15 -75.19
CA MET A 1 47.26 -36.77 -75.59
C MET A 1 46.51 -37.21 -74.34
N ARG A 2 45.24 -36.79 -74.24
CA ARG A 2 44.21 -37.16 -73.23
C ARG A 2 44.44 -36.69 -71.79
N LYS A 3 43.48 -36.10 -71.07
CA LYS A 3 42.18 -35.44 -71.32
C LYS A 3 41.82 -34.69 -70.00
N LEU A 4 41.08 -33.60 -70.12
CA LEU A 4 40.63 -32.65 -69.09
C LEU A 4 39.76 -33.22 -67.95
N ALA A 5 39.74 -32.51 -66.80
CA ALA A 5 38.61 -32.20 -65.88
C ALA A 5 39.13 -32.04 -64.44
N ILE A 6 38.74 -31.15 -63.51
CA ILE A 6 37.73 -30.07 -63.30
C ILE A 6 38.31 -29.26 -62.11
N GLY A 7 38.39 -27.92 -62.15
CA GLY A 7 37.56 -26.97 -61.36
C GLY A 7 37.89 -26.92 -59.85
N ALA A 8 37.99 -25.81 -59.12
CA ALA A 8 37.77 -24.38 -59.33
C ALA A 8 38.52 -23.61 -58.21
N ALA A 9 38.96 -22.39 -58.49
CA ALA A 9 39.45 -21.45 -57.49
C ALA A 9 38.29 -20.76 -56.77
N VAL A 10 38.34 -20.58 -55.45
CA VAL A 10 37.72 -19.42 -54.78
C VAL A 10 38.45 -19.11 -53.46
N SER A 11 38.84 -17.85 -53.33
CA SER A 11 39.33 -17.15 -52.14
C SER A 11 38.29 -17.15 -51.01
N GLY A 12 38.65 -17.61 -49.83
CA GLY A 12 37.81 -17.51 -48.63
C GLY A 12 38.01 -16.18 -47.90
N ALA A 13 36.99 -15.33 -47.93
CA ALA A 13 36.89 -14.14 -47.09
C ALA A 13 36.71 -14.53 -45.61
N LEU A 14 37.52 -13.96 -44.72
CA LEU A 14 37.40 -14.14 -43.28
C LEU A 14 36.26 -13.26 -42.76
N ALA A 15 35.05 -13.82 -42.65
CA ALA A 15 33.93 -13.17 -41.98
C ALA A 15 34.05 -13.38 -40.46
N LEU A 16 34.39 -12.33 -39.71
CA LEU A 16 34.17 -12.30 -38.26
C LEU A 16 32.67 -12.21 -38.01
N THR A 17 32.01 -13.35 -37.85
CA THR A 17 30.68 -13.41 -37.24
C THR A 17 30.85 -13.29 -35.73
N GLY A 18 30.65 -12.09 -35.21
CA GLY A 18 30.39 -11.89 -33.78
C GLY A 18 29.07 -12.56 -33.42
N LEU A 19 29.12 -13.79 -32.92
CA LEU A 19 28.03 -14.35 -32.12
C LEU A 19 28.04 -13.60 -30.79
N ALA A 20 27.32 -12.49 -30.73
CA ALA A 20 26.68 -12.12 -29.47
C ALA A 20 25.62 -13.19 -29.22
N ALA A 21 26.00 -14.28 -28.53
CA ALA A 21 25.00 -15.13 -27.92
C ALA A 21 24.13 -14.21 -27.05
N PRO A 22 22.79 -14.27 -27.13
CA PRO A 22 21.97 -13.67 -26.10
C PRO A 22 22.52 -14.17 -24.76
N ALA A 23 22.79 -13.26 -23.83
CA ALA A 23 23.00 -13.70 -22.45
C ALA A 23 21.82 -14.62 -22.13
N ALA A 24 22.10 -15.87 -21.76
CA ALA A 24 21.07 -16.79 -21.31
C ALA A 24 20.47 -16.15 -20.05
N LEU A 25 19.36 -15.44 -20.23
CA LEU A 25 18.50 -15.06 -19.12
C LEU A 25 18.11 -16.38 -18.47
N ALA A 26 18.30 -16.49 -17.15
CA ALA A 26 17.74 -17.61 -16.39
C ALA A 26 16.27 -17.74 -16.80
N ASP A 27 15.86 -18.94 -17.20
CA ASP A 27 14.51 -19.18 -17.70
C ASP A 27 13.54 -18.85 -16.55
N SER A 28 12.74 -17.79 -16.69
CA SER A 28 11.80 -17.37 -15.64
C SER A 28 10.90 -18.56 -15.28
N PRO A 29 10.66 -18.83 -13.99
CA PRO A 29 9.80 -19.96 -13.64
C PRO A 29 8.39 -19.72 -14.18
N ASP A 30 7.75 -20.80 -14.66
CA ASP A 30 6.39 -20.76 -15.22
C ASP A 30 5.34 -20.56 -14.12
N LEU A 31 5.33 -19.36 -13.52
CA LEU A 31 4.42 -18.96 -12.46
C LEU A 31 3.32 -18.09 -13.03
N THR A 32 2.07 -18.43 -12.67
CA THR A 32 0.92 -17.59 -12.98
C THR A 32 0.19 -17.20 -11.70
N PHE A 33 -0.31 -15.97 -11.68
CA PHE A 33 -0.93 -15.39 -10.50
C PHE A 33 -2.38 -15.02 -10.78
N GLY A 34 -3.26 -15.33 -9.82
CA GLY A 34 -4.60 -14.76 -9.78
C GLY A 34 -4.61 -13.38 -9.15
N ALA A 35 -5.81 -12.84 -8.98
CA ALA A 35 -5.99 -11.51 -8.42
C ALA A 35 -5.49 -11.44 -6.97
N VAL A 36 -4.70 -10.40 -6.67
CA VAL A 36 -4.23 -10.08 -5.32
C VAL A 36 -5.25 -9.16 -4.65
N THR A 37 -5.80 -9.62 -3.53
CA THR A 37 -6.69 -8.84 -2.67
C THR A 37 -5.93 -8.34 -1.45
N VAL A 38 -5.85 -7.02 -1.31
CA VAL A 38 -5.13 -6.37 -0.22
C VAL A 38 -6.13 -5.78 0.76
N ASN A 39 -5.93 -6.03 2.05
CA ASN A 39 -6.76 -5.53 3.14
C ASN A 39 -8.27 -5.80 2.94
N ASN A 40 -8.63 -6.95 2.37
CA ASN A 40 -10.00 -7.31 2.03
C ASN A 40 -10.71 -6.26 1.12
N GLY A 41 -9.94 -5.56 0.27
CA GLY A 41 -10.43 -4.50 -0.61
C GLY A 41 -10.71 -3.17 0.09
N LYS A 42 -10.46 -3.06 1.42
CA LYS A 42 -10.68 -1.83 2.17
C LYS A 42 -9.47 -0.89 2.05
N PRO A 43 -9.68 0.44 2.05
CA PRO A 43 -8.57 1.39 2.12
C PRO A 43 -7.70 1.15 3.36
N ILE A 44 -6.39 1.30 3.18
CA ILE A 44 -5.40 1.21 4.25
C ILE A 44 -5.16 2.63 4.78
N VAL A 45 -5.44 2.85 6.06
CA VAL A 45 -5.32 4.16 6.68
C VAL A 45 -4.04 4.23 7.50
N ILE A 46 -3.15 5.15 7.15
CA ILE A 46 -1.79 5.18 7.69
C ILE A 46 -1.47 6.55 8.32
N GLY A 47 -0.90 6.50 9.53
CA GLY A 47 -0.41 7.65 10.28
C GLY A 47 1.01 8.06 9.86
N THR A 48 1.77 8.67 10.77
CA THR A 48 3.15 9.13 10.49
C THR A 48 4.26 8.38 11.23
N LYS A 49 3.89 7.38 12.06
CA LYS A 49 4.84 6.65 12.91
C LYS A 49 4.51 5.17 13.02
N ALA A 50 3.28 4.85 13.43
CA ALA A 50 2.87 3.47 13.63
C ALA A 50 2.84 2.70 12.31
N GLU A 51 3.42 1.51 12.34
CA GLU A 51 3.33 0.53 11.25
C GLU A 51 1.91 -0.01 11.16
N VAL A 52 1.49 -0.31 9.93
CA VAL A 52 0.17 -0.87 9.65
C VAL A 52 0.35 -2.18 8.89
N THR A 53 -0.05 -3.28 9.51
CA THR A 53 -0.02 -4.60 8.90
C THR A 53 -1.42 -4.99 8.41
N VAL A 54 -1.54 -5.37 7.15
CA VAL A 54 -2.81 -5.76 6.52
C VAL A 54 -2.74 -7.17 5.92
N PRO A 55 -3.85 -7.92 5.91
CA PRO A 55 -3.90 -9.21 5.24
C PRO A 55 -3.84 -9.04 3.72
N VAL A 56 -3.21 -10.00 3.05
CA VAL A 56 -3.13 -10.11 1.60
C VAL A 56 -3.48 -11.54 1.22
N THR A 57 -4.34 -11.72 0.22
CA THR A 57 -4.67 -13.03 -0.34
C THR A 57 -4.52 -13.02 -1.85
N TYR A 58 -4.11 -14.14 -2.41
CA TYR A 58 -3.91 -14.34 -3.85
C TYR A 58 -3.91 -15.83 -4.18
N SER A 59 -3.99 -16.16 -5.47
CA SER A 59 -3.74 -17.53 -5.94
C SER A 59 -2.49 -17.57 -6.81
N ILE A 60 -1.77 -18.69 -6.76
CA ILE A 60 -0.64 -18.98 -7.63
C ILE A 60 -0.86 -20.34 -8.29
N THR A 61 -0.47 -20.48 -9.56
CA THR A 61 -0.29 -21.78 -10.20
C THR A 61 1.17 -21.92 -10.59
N ARG A 62 1.74 -23.07 -10.23
CA ARG A 62 3.14 -23.43 -10.49
C ARG A 62 3.24 -24.86 -11.04
N PRO A 63 4.33 -25.22 -11.73
CA PRO A 63 4.59 -26.60 -12.11
C PRO A 63 4.73 -27.50 -10.88
N THR A 64 4.31 -28.76 -10.99
CA THR A 64 4.44 -29.75 -9.89
C THR A 64 5.90 -29.97 -9.48
N ALA A 65 6.83 -29.88 -10.43
CA ALA A 65 8.27 -30.00 -10.19
C ALA A 65 8.89 -28.78 -9.50
N PHE A 66 8.26 -27.61 -9.59
CA PHE A 66 8.78 -26.36 -9.04
C PHE A 66 8.36 -26.19 -7.57
N LYS A 67 9.31 -25.87 -6.69
CA LYS A 67 9.07 -25.70 -5.25
C LYS A 67 9.57 -24.34 -4.77
N VAL A 68 8.67 -23.62 -4.08
CA VAL A 68 9.04 -22.42 -3.31
C VAL A 68 9.31 -22.85 -1.88
N ASP A 69 10.58 -22.89 -1.47
CA ASP A 69 11.00 -23.46 -0.19
C ASP A 69 11.41 -22.42 0.86
N TYR A 70 11.55 -21.14 0.47
CA TYR A 70 11.99 -20.06 1.36
C TYR A 70 13.39 -20.29 1.94
N LYS A 71 14.23 -21.08 1.27
CA LYS A 71 15.65 -21.28 1.59
C LYS A 71 16.53 -20.56 0.57
N ASN A 72 16.38 -20.94 -0.69
CA ASN A 72 17.14 -20.38 -1.82
C ASN A 72 16.24 -19.62 -2.79
N ASN A 73 14.94 -19.58 -2.53
CA ASN A 73 14.00 -18.77 -3.28
C ASN A 73 12.93 -18.20 -2.37
N PHE A 74 12.27 -17.12 -2.78
CA PHE A 74 11.14 -16.55 -2.07
C PHE A 74 10.04 -16.15 -3.04
N LEU A 75 8.82 -16.15 -2.53
CA LEU A 75 7.68 -15.54 -3.20
C LEU A 75 7.03 -14.53 -2.26
N GLY A 76 6.76 -13.34 -2.76
CA GLY A 76 6.17 -12.25 -2.01
C GLY A 76 5.15 -11.47 -2.82
N VAL A 77 4.45 -10.56 -2.14
CA VAL A 77 3.58 -9.57 -2.77
C VAL A 77 4.11 -8.19 -2.42
N ALA A 78 4.18 -7.32 -3.42
CA ALA A 78 4.50 -5.92 -3.25
C ALA A 78 3.34 -5.03 -3.73
N LEU A 79 3.32 -3.80 -3.23
CA LEU A 79 2.56 -2.70 -3.82
C LEU A 79 3.53 -1.79 -4.57
N TYR A 80 3.13 -1.29 -5.73
CA TYR A 80 3.94 -0.35 -6.49
C TYR A 80 3.08 0.76 -7.12
N ARG A 81 3.71 1.91 -7.37
CA ARG A 81 3.18 3.01 -8.19
C ARG A 81 3.95 3.11 -9.51
N GLY A 82 3.35 3.69 -10.54
CA GLY A 82 4.00 3.82 -11.85
C GLY A 82 3.96 2.53 -12.67
N THR A 83 5.04 2.21 -13.37
CA THR A 83 5.19 0.96 -14.13
C THR A 83 6.13 0.01 -13.40
N LEU A 84 6.20 -1.28 -13.79
CA LEU A 84 7.19 -2.19 -13.20
C LEU A 84 8.62 -1.83 -13.64
N ALA A 85 8.78 -1.33 -14.86
CA ALA A 85 10.09 -0.95 -15.39
C ALA A 85 10.62 0.34 -14.73
N GLU A 86 9.72 1.21 -14.30
CA GLU A 86 10.06 2.47 -13.63
C GLU A 86 9.04 2.72 -12.50
N PRO A 87 9.21 2.04 -11.36
CA PRO A 87 8.31 2.18 -10.24
C PRO A 87 8.56 3.53 -9.55
N GLY A 88 7.49 4.30 -9.35
CA GLY A 88 7.58 5.57 -8.62
C GLY A 88 7.81 5.38 -7.12
N ASN A 89 7.31 4.27 -6.58
CA ASN A 89 7.54 3.82 -5.20
C ASN A 89 7.10 2.36 -5.06
N VAL A 90 7.67 1.63 -4.08
CA VAL A 90 7.41 0.20 -3.81
C VAL A 90 7.25 -0.05 -2.32
N ILE A 91 6.34 -0.95 -1.95
CA ILE A 91 6.13 -1.45 -0.58
C ILE A 91 6.18 -2.97 -0.64
N GLU A 92 7.18 -3.56 -0.01
CA GLU A 92 7.48 -4.99 -0.14
C GLU A 92 7.89 -5.66 1.19
N ASP A 93 7.43 -5.12 2.32
CA ASP A 93 7.66 -5.72 3.63
C ASP A 93 6.56 -6.71 4.01
N SER A 94 6.96 -7.97 4.15
CA SER A 94 6.13 -9.04 4.67
C SER A 94 6.79 -9.65 5.92
N PRO A 95 6.12 -9.62 7.09
CA PRO A 95 6.70 -10.09 8.34
C PRO A 95 6.80 -11.63 8.41
N SER A 96 6.24 -12.35 7.44
CA SER A 96 6.20 -13.81 7.43
C SER A 96 6.01 -14.35 6.01
N LYS A 97 6.59 -15.52 5.73
CA LYS A 97 6.29 -16.25 4.49
C LYS A 97 4.78 -16.51 4.33
N PRO A 98 4.24 -16.50 3.10
CA PRO A 98 2.85 -16.82 2.84
C PRO A 98 2.52 -18.25 3.26
N VAL A 99 1.26 -18.46 3.67
CA VAL A 99 0.67 -19.77 3.90
C VAL A 99 -0.19 -20.10 2.69
N CYS A 100 0.18 -21.16 1.97
CA CYS A 100 -0.49 -21.59 0.75
C CYS A 100 -1.13 -22.97 0.93
N THR A 101 -2.37 -23.11 0.46
CA THR A 101 -3.13 -24.36 0.48
C THR A 101 -3.48 -24.76 -0.95
N PRO A 102 -3.10 -25.98 -1.41
CA PRO A 102 -3.51 -26.47 -2.72
C PRO A 102 -5.03 -26.48 -2.88
N THR A 103 -5.52 -25.91 -3.97
CA THR A 103 -6.95 -25.89 -4.33
C THR A 103 -7.26 -26.74 -5.55
N ALA A 104 -6.28 -26.95 -6.43
CA ALA A 104 -6.37 -27.85 -7.57
C ALA A 104 -4.99 -28.43 -7.89
N THR A 105 -4.96 -29.67 -8.38
CA THR A 105 -3.73 -30.33 -8.83
C THR A 105 -4.02 -31.09 -10.11
N THR A 106 -3.15 -30.93 -11.10
CA THR A 106 -3.10 -31.74 -12.31
C THR A 106 -1.77 -32.50 -12.33
N ASP A 107 -1.53 -33.31 -13.36
CA ASP A 107 -0.25 -34.03 -13.50
C ASP A 107 0.94 -33.07 -13.63
N THR A 108 0.73 -31.86 -14.19
CA THR A 108 1.80 -30.91 -14.50
C THR A 108 1.79 -29.66 -13.61
N THR A 109 0.66 -29.31 -13.00
CA THR A 109 0.51 -28.04 -12.25
C THR A 109 -0.19 -28.19 -10.91
N VAL A 110 0.14 -27.31 -9.97
CA VAL A 110 -0.57 -27.13 -8.70
C VAL A 110 -1.03 -25.69 -8.60
N THR A 111 -2.33 -25.49 -8.38
CA THR A 111 -2.90 -24.18 -8.02
C THR A 111 -3.11 -24.12 -6.52
N GLU A 112 -2.64 -23.04 -5.91
CA GLU A 112 -2.66 -22.82 -4.47
C GLU A 112 -3.34 -21.48 -4.15
N SER A 113 -4.12 -21.46 -3.08
CA SER A 113 -4.62 -20.24 -2.46
C SER A 113 -3.68 -19.83 -1.34
N CYS A 114 -3.12 -18.63 -1.42
CA CYS A 114 -2.11 -18.13 -0.52
C CYS A 114 -2.61 -16.93 0.29
N ALA A 115 -2.18 -16.87 1.55
CA ALA A 115 -2.41 -15.75 2.45
C ALA A 115 -1.09 -15.28 3.07
N THR A 116 -0.86 -13.97 3.08
CA THR A 116 0.26 -13.34 3.78
C THR A 116 -0.19 -12.02 4.42
N LYS A 117 0.77 -11.30 5.01
CA LYS A 117 0.59 -9.95 5.51
C LYS A 117 1.56 -9.01 4.81
N LEU A 118 1.12 -7.77 4.61
CA LEU A 118 1.97 -6.68 4.17
C LEU A 118 2.04 -5.64 5.29
N THR A 119 3.25 -5.30 5.72
CA THR A 119 3.50 -4.26 6.72
C THR A 119 3.91 -2.98 6.03
N ILE A 120 3.31 -1.87 6.45
CA ILE A 120 3.59 -0.55 5.91
C ILE A 120 4.10 0.35 7.04
N ALA A 121 5.41 0.51 7.09
CA ALA A 121 6.08 1.48 7.95
C ALA A 121 6.10 2.86 7.26
N PRO A 122 5.35 3.87 7.75
CA PRO A 122 5.22 5.15 7.05
C PRO A 122 6.51 5.95 6.93
N ARG A 123 7.54 5.65 7.75
CA ARG A 123 8.85 6.31 7.66
C ARG A 123 9.83 5.64 6.70
N VAL A 124 9.50 4.43 6.26
CA VAL A 124 10.31 3.63 5.34
C VAL A 124 9.74 3.72 3.93
N TYR A 125 8.41 3.74 3.80
CA TYR A 125 7.75 3.57 2.51
C TYR A 125 7.02 4.80 1.99
N LEU A 126 6.69 5.77 2.84
CA LEU A 126 5.83 6.90 2.47
C LEU A 126 6.60 8.20 2.64
N PHE A 127 6.90 8.85 1.53
CA PHE A 127 7.76 10.04 1.52
C PHE A 127 6.99 11.28 1.09
N GLU A 128 5.91 11.11 0.33
CA GLU A 128 5.20 12.24 -0.27
C GLU A 128 3.68 12.18 -0.08
N GLY A 129 3.04 13.34 -0.26
CA GLY A 129 1.58 13.42 -0.22
C GLY A 129 0.91 12.58 -1.33
N ALA A 130 1.62 12.33 -2.44
CA ALA A 130 1.12 11.58 -3.59
C ALA A 130 1.09 10.05 -3.37
N ASP A 131 1.74 9.53 -2.32
CA ASP A 131 1.61 8.13 -1.92
C ASP A 131 0.18 7.81 -1.42
N ALA A 132 -0.62 8.84 -1.09
CA ALA A 132 -1.99 8.69 -0.64
C ALA A 132 -2.94 8.50 -1.83
N THR A 133 -2.78 7.39 -2.53
CA THR A 133 -3.43 7.09 -3.82
C THR A 133 -3.77 5.60 -3.92
N THR A 134 -4.22 5.17 -5.10
CA THR A 134 -4.37 3.77 -5.45
C THR A 134 -3.04 3.21 -5.95
N TRP A 135 -2.55 2.18 -5.28
CA TRP A 135 -1.36 1.41 -5.62
C TRP A 135 -1.76 0.14 -6.36
N LYS A 136 -0.85 -0.40 -7.17
CA LYS A 136 -1.04 -1.67 -7.86
C LYS A 136 -0.33 -2.78 -7.11
N ALA A 137 -0.89 -3.98 -7.11
CA ALA A 137 -0.25 -5.15 -6.53
C ALA A 137 0.62 -5.86 -7.58
N ALA A 138 1.75 -6.39 -7.12
CA ALA A 138 2.64 -7.26 -7.87
C ALA A 138 3.01 -8.48 -7.04
N ALA A 139 3.28 -9.60 -7.70
CA ALA A 139 3.94 -10.75 -7.12
C ALA A 139 5.43 -10.69 -7.50
N ILE A 140 6.28 -10.97 -6.52
CA ILE A 140 7.73 -11.01 -6.68
C ILE A 140 8.17 -12.43 -6.40
N TYR A 141 8.88 -13.03 -7.36
CA TYR A 141 9.69 -14.21 -7.13
C TYR A 141 11.15 -13.79 -7.12
N SER A 142 11.95 -14.38 -6.24
CA SER A 142 13.40 -14.32 -6.41
C SER A 142 14.04 -15.62 -6.00
N GLU A 143 15.18 -15.90 -6.60
CA GLU A 143 16.06 -17.01 -6.26
C GLU A 143 17.46 -16.49 -5.98
N GLN A 144 18.18 -17.22 -5.14
CA GLN A 144 19.56 -16.94 -4.81
C GLN A 144 20.38 -18.24 -4.86
N ALA A 145 21.58 -18.13 -5.42
CA ALA A 145 22.60 -19.16 -5.33
C ALA A 145 23.85 -18.51 -4.72
N ILE A 146 24.34 -19.09 -3.64
CA ILE A 146 25.48 -18.58 -2.88
C ILE A 146 26.50 -19.71 -2.76
N ASP A 147 27.73 -19.39 -3.15
CA ASP A 147 28.91 -20.19 -2.88
C ASP A 147 29.81 -19.38 -1.94
N GLU A 148 29.88 -19.81 -0.68
CA GLU A 148 30.70 -19.19 0.36
C GLU A 148 32.00 -19.98 0.62
N ASP A 149 32.26 -21.06 -0.13
CA ASP A 149 33.49 -21.83 -0.02
C ASP A 149 34.64 -21.04 -0.67
N ASP A 150 35.54 -20.50 0.16
CA ASP A 150 36.71 -19.74 -0.28
C ASP A 150 37.96 -20.62 -0.46
N SER A 151 37.82 -21.95 -0.49
CA SER A 151 38.96 -22.87 -0.60
C SER A 151 39.77 -22.71 -1.88
N ASP A 152 39.21 -22.06 -2.91
CA ASP A 152 39.88 -21.65 -4.14
C ASP A 152 40.11 -20.12 -4.25
N ASP A 153 40.03 -19.39 -3.13
CA ASP A 153 40.06 -17.92 -3.03
C ASP A 153 38.94 -17.22 -3.84
N HIS A 154 37.83 -17.91 -4.14
CA HIS A 154 36.69 -17.37 -4.87
C HIS A 154 35.36 -17.67 -4.18
N ILE A 155 34.48 -16.67 -4.09
CA ILE A 155 33.10 -16.84 -3.63
C ILE A 155 32.16 -16.28 -4.70
N SER A 156 30.92 -16.80 -4.79
CA SER A 156 29.94 -16.32 -5.76
C SER A 156 28.56 -16.08 -5.17
N PHE A 157 27.88 -15.07 -5.70
CA PHE A 157 26.54 -14.70 -5.30
C PHE A 157 25.72 -14.34 -6.54
N HIS A 158 24.66 -15.11 -6.78
CA HIS A 158 23.72 -14.89 -7.86
C HIS A 158 22.33 -14.67 -7.29
N VAL A 159 21.63 -13.65 -7.79
CA VAL A 159 20.22 -13.40 -7.51
C VAL A 159 19.48 -13.19 -8.82
N GLY A 160 18.39 -13.92 -8.99
CA GLY A 160 17.41 -13.73 -10.06
C GLY A 160 16.09 -13.26 -9.47
N SER A 161 15.40 -12.33 -10.14
CA SER A 161 14.09 -11.84 -9.69
C SER A 161 13.15 -11.66 -10.87
N ASP A 162 11.92 -12.15 -10.70
CA ASP A 162 10.83 -11.96 -11.64
C ASP A 162 9.65 -11.27 -10.96
N VAL A 163 8.99 -10.35 -11.67
CA VAL A 163 7.91 -9.55 -11.12
C VAL A 163 6.70 -9.54 -12.04
N TRP A 164 5.56 -9.97 -11.52
CA TRP A 164 4.26 -9.94 -12.22
C TRP A 164 3.38 -8.86 -11.61
N GLY A 165 3.10 -7.81 -12.36
CA GLY A 165 2.32 -6.66 -11.90
C GLY A 165 0.87 -6.65 -12.38
N ASN A 166 0.13 -5.62 -11.97
CA ASN A 166 -1.28 -5.40 -12.32
C ASN A 166 -2.20 -6.53 -11.81
N LEU A 167 -1.80 -7.20 -10.73
CA LEU A 167 -2.56 -8.31 -10.16
C LEU A 167 -3.71 -7.86 -9.25
N GLY A 168 -3.80 -6.57 -8.97
CA GLY A 168 -4.82 -6.00 -8.09
C GLY A 168 -4.49 -4.57 -7.72
N THR A 169 -5.29 -3.98 -6.84
CA THR A 169 -5.04 -2.62 -6.34
C THR A 169 -5.29 -2.50 -4.84
N ALA A 170 -4.63 -1.53 -4.22
CA ALA A 170 -4.80 -1.18 -2.82
C ALA A 170 -4.86 0.35 -2.68
N LYS A 171 -5.86 0.86 -1.96
CA LYS A 171 -6.00 2.31 -1.75
C LYS A 171 -5.37 2.70 -0.43
N LEU A 172 -4.42 3.64 -0.45
CA LEU A 172 -3.81 4.21 0.74
C LEU A 172 -4.44 5.57 1.06
N GLN A 173 -4.74 5.78 2.34
CA GLN A 173 -5.29 7.04 2.84
C GLN A 173 -4.49 7.54 4.05
N ARG A 174 -4.33 8.86 4.14
CA ARG A 174 -3.73 9.54 5.29
C ARG A 174 -4.70 9.50 6.46
N LEU A 175 -4.23 9.13 7.65
CA LEU A 175 -5.02 9.18 8.87
C LEU A 175 -5.39 10.64 9.20
N ALA A 176 -6.69 10.93 9.36
CA ALA A 176 -7.16 12.19 9.91
C ALA A 176 -7.36 12.12 11.44
N LYS A 177 -7.25 13.27 12.10
CA LYS A 177 -7.58 13.46 13.52
C LYS A 177 -8.47 14.70 13.65
N ALA A 178 -9.49 14.60 14.50
CA ALA A 178 -10.37 15.72 14.80
C ALA A 178 -10.53 15.93 16.32
N THR A 179 -10.61 17.18 16.74
CA THR A 179 -10.90 17.57 18.13
C THR A 179 -12.12 18.48 18.19
N VAL A 180 -12.76 18.56 19.36
CA VAL A 180 -13.88 19.46 19.64
C VAL A 180 -13.76 19.96 21.08
N ASN A 181 -14.20 21.18 21.33
CA ASN A 181 -14.32 21.80 22.65
C ASN A 181 -15.36 22.92 22.57
N ALA A 182 -16.39 22.87 23.41
CA ALA A 182 -17.52 23.77 23.46
C ALA A 182 -17.43 24.62 24.74
N THR A 183 -17.54 25.95 24.60
CA THR A 183 -17.35 26.89 25.70
C THR A 183 -18.30 28.08 25.58
N PRO A 184 -18.70 28.75 26.68
CA PRO A 184 -18.30 28.53 28.07
C PRO A 184 -19.03 27.35 28.74
N GLU A 185 -18.44 26.83 29.80
CA GLU A 185 -19.05 25.83 30.69
C GLU A 185 -19.03 26.34 32.14
N PRO A 186 -20.16 26.29 32.88
CA PRO A 186 -21.48 25.85 32.43
C PRO A 186 -22.10 26.81 31.40
N ALA A 187 -22.84 26.27 30.44
CA ALA A 187 -23.46 27.06 29.39
C ALA A 187 -24.80 27.61 29.85
N VAL A 188 -25.04 28.90 29.71
CA VAL A 188 -26.34 29.51 30.05
C VAL A 188 -27.35 29.24 28.94
N LYS A 189 -28.53 28.72 29.29
CA LYS A 189 -29.60 28.40 28.34
C LYS A 189 -29.97 29.60 27.47
N GLY A 190 -30.11 29.36 26.17
CA GLY A 190 -30.39 30.36 25.15
C GLY A 190 -29.20 31.25 24.77
N LYS A 191 -28.08 31.19 25.50
CA LYS A 191 -26.87 31.96 25.18
C LYS A 191 -26.02 31.24 24.13
N THR A 192 -25.08 31.99 23.58
CA THR A 192 -24.19 31.53 22.53
C THR A 192 -23.11 30.64 23.13
N LEU A 193 -22.96 29.46 22.54
CA LEU A 193 -21.89 28.51 22.80
C LEU A 193 -20.94 28.53 21.61
N THR A 194 -19.64 28.67 21.87
CA THR A 194 -18.59 28.59 20.86
C THR A 194 -18.00 27.18 20.87
N VAL A 195 -18.12 26.48 19.75
CA VAL A 195 -17.55 25.16 19.55
C VAL A 195 -16.32 25.30 18.65
N LYS A 196 -15.15 24.99 19.21
CA LYS A 196 -13.85 25.01 18.54
C LYS A 196 -13.33 23.61 18.36
N GLY A 197 -12.37 23.44 17.46
CA GLY A 197 -11.73 22.17 17.20
C GLY A 197 -10.61 22.30 16.20
N THR A 198 -10.04 21.17 15.81
CA THR A 198 -9.07 21.07 14.72
C THR A 198 -9.37 19.85 13.87
N LEU A 199 -9.07 19.93 12.58
CA LEU A 199 -8.95 18.81 11.66
C LEU A 199 -7.51 18.78 11.16
N THR A 200 -6.80 17.70 11.48
CA THR A 200 -5.44 17.46 11.01
C THR A 200 -5.36 16.14 10.27
N ARG A 201 -4.34 15.97 9.43
CA ARG A 201 -4.03 14.68 8.79
C ARG A 201 -2.54 14.39 8.85
N ALA A 202 -2.20 13.10 8.81
CA ALA A 202 -0.82 12.63 8.71
C ALA A 202 -0.13 13.31 7.53
N ASP A 203 1.09 13.79 7.67
CA ASP A 203 1.92 14.34 6.61
C ASP A 203 3.22 13.56 6.53
N TRP A 204 3.35 12.76 5.47
CA TRP A 204 4.46 11.83 5.30
C TRP A 204 5.75 12.55 4.92
N ASN A 205 5.67 13.66 4.17
CA ASN A 205 6.81 14.53 3.86
C ASN A 205 7.54 15.03 5.12
N THR A 206 6.78 15.38 6.17
CA THR A 206 7.33 15.95 7.41
C THR A 206 7.35 14.96 8.57
N GLY A 207 6.75 13.78 8.41
CA GLY A 207 6.52 12.80 9.47
C GLY A 207 5.64 13.30 10.62
N ARG A 208 4.86 14.37 10.43
CA ARG A 208 4.04 15.05 11.46
C ARG A 208 2.58 15.17 11.02
N TYR A 209 1.69 15.56 11.94
CA TYR A 209 0.32 15.92 11.57
C TYR A 209 0.26 17.40 11.19
N ALA A 210 -0.40 17.71 10.08
CA ALA A 210 -0.61 19.07 9.61
C ALA A 210 -2.10 19.40 9.53
N GLY A 211 -2.43 20.68 9.67
CA GLY A 211 -3.79 21.19 9.49
C GLY A 211 -4.36 20.84 8.12
N TYR A 212 -5.55 20.25 8.08
CA TYR A 212 -6.19 19.91 6.81
C TYR A 212 -7.15 21.02 6.38
N LYS A 213 -6.64 21.97 5.60
CA LYS A 213 -7.33 23.18 5.15
C LYS A 213 -8.50 22.91 4.21
N GLY A 214 -9.54 23.75 4.29
CA GLY A 214 -10.58 23.88 3.28
C GLY A 214 -11.60 22.73 3.25
N GLN A 215 -11.62 21.88 4.27
CA GLN A 215 -12.48 20.70 4.33
C GLN A 215 -13.81 21.03 5.01
N LYS A 216 -14.89 20.47 4.47
CA LYS A 216 -16.21 20.50 5.12
C LYS A 216 -16.23 19.52 6.29
N VAL A 217 -16.62 20.01 7.46
CA VAL A 217 -16.71 19.21 8.69
C VAL A 217 -18.06 19.50 9.35
N ALA A 218 -18.84 18.45 9.62
CA ALA A 218 -20.12 18.56 10.29
C ALA A 218 -19.90 18.67 11.81
N LEU A 219 -20.47 19.68 12.44
CA LEU A 219 -20.70 19.69 13.88
C LEU A 219 -22.01 18.92 14.14
N GLN A 220 -21.90 17.88 14.95
CA GLN A 220 -23.02 17.06 15.40
C GLN A 220 -23.30 17.30 16.88
N PHE A 221 -24.56 17.17 17.27
CA PHE A 221 -25.00 17.24 18.66
C PHE A 221 -25.84 16.01 19.00
N LYS A 222 -25.65 15.45 20.19
CA LYS A 222 -26.50 14.42 20.77
C LYS A 222 -27.00 14.91 22.12
N ALA A 223 -28.30 15.18 22.23
CA ALA A 223 -28.90 15.56 23.50
C ALA A 223 -28.72 14.45 24.55
N LYS A 224 -28.62 14.83 25.83
CA LYS A 224 -28.58 13.86 26.95
C LYS A 224 -29.82 12.96 26.88
N GLY A 225 -29.61 11.64 26.95
CA GLY A 225 -30.66 10.63 26.82
C GLY A 225 -31.10 10.32 25.39
N ALA A 226 -30.63 11.05 24.36
CA ALA A 226 -30.94 10.72 22.97
C ALA A 226 -30.09 9.55 22.45
N ALA A 227 -30.68 8.75 21.55
CA ALA A 227 -30.02 7.57 20.97
C ALA A 227 -28.99 7.93 19.88
N ALA A 228 -29.14 9.08 19.20
CA ALA A 228 -28.36 9.41 18.02
C ALA A 228 -27.88 10.88 17.99
N TYR A 229 -26.79 11.10 17.28
CA TYR A 229 -26.28 12.43 16.94
C TYR A 229 -27.04 12.99 15.72
N THR A 230 -27.29 14.30 15.71
CA THR A 230 -27.82 15.04 14.56
C THR A 230 -26.84 16.12 14.11
N ASP A 231 -26.77 16.37 12.81
CA ASP A 231 -26.00 17.48 12.26
C ASP A 231 -26.66 18.80 12.67
N VAL A 232 -25.88 19.71 13.28
CA VAL A 232 -26.37 21.03 13.70
C VAL A 232 -25.72 22.16 12.92
N LYS A 233 -24.52 21.94 12.36
CA LYS A 233 -23.83 22.93 11.52
C LYS A 233 -22.78 22.25 10.66
N THR A 234 -22.41 22.87 9.54
CA THR A 234 -21.21 22.51 8.77
C THR A 234 -20.24 23.68 8.79
N VAL A 235 -18.98 23.41 9.09
CA VAL A 235 -17.89 24.39 9.06
C VAL A 235 -16.88 24.02 7.98
N THR A 236 -16.11 25.00 7.53
CA THR A 236 -14.96 24.78 6.65
C THR A 236 -13.68 24.99 7.45
N SER A 237 -12.75 24.04 7.41
CA SER A 237 -11.50 24.14 8.18
C SER A 237 -10.60 25.27 7.66
N GLY A 238 -10.01 26.02 8.58
CA GLY A 238 -9.08 27.11 8.28
C GLY A 238 -7.71 26.63 7.79
N THR A 239 -6.78 27.56 7.56
CA THR A 239 -5.44 27.27 7.02
C THR A 239 -4.65 26.27 7.85
N THR A 240 -4.76 26.34 9.19
CA THR A 240 -4.11 25.41 10.12
C THR A 240 -5.02 24.25 10.52
N GLY A 241 -6.12 24.01 9.78
CA GLY A 241 -7.10 22.98 10.10
C GLY A 241 -8.05 23.37 11.24
N THR A 242 -8.03 24.61 11.71
CA THR A 242 -8.92 25.08 12.79
C THR A 242 -10.39 24.98 12.39
N LEU A 243 -11.20 24.58 13.36
CA LEU A 243 -12.65 24.52 13.27
C LEU A 243 -13.20 25.48 14.33
N SER A 244 -14.16 26.32 13.96
CA SER A 244 -14.82 27.22 14.92
C SER A 244 -16.21 27.56 14.42
N THR A 245 -17.19 27.48 15.31
CA THR A 245 -18.55 27.96 15.06
C THR A 245 -19.25 28.28 16.36
N THR A 246 -20.35 29.02 16.25
CA THR A 246 -21.30 29.24 17.33
C THR A 246 -22.60 28.47 17.12
N VAL A 247 -23.21 28.05 18.22
CA VAL A 247 -24.55 27.46 18.34
C VAL A 247 -25.26 28.04 19.58
N LYS A 248 -26.54 27.74 19.77
CA LYS A 248 -27.26 28.12 21.00
C LYS A 248 -27.27 26.96 21.98
N ALA A 249 -26.88 27.23 23.23
CA ALA A 249 -27.02 26.28 24.32
C ALA A 249 -28.50 26.09 24.64
N SER A 250 -29.07 24.95 24.30
CA SER A 250 -30.53 24.70 24.44
C SER A 250 -30.86 23.67 25.52
N LYS A 251 -30.04 22.63 25.61
CA LYS A 251 -30.16 21.50 26.54
C LYS A 251 -28.81 20.80 26.66
N ASP A 252 -28.65 20.05 27.75
CA ASP A 252 -27.51 19.17 27.96
C ASP A 252 -27.28 18.23 26.77
N GLY A 253 -26.01 17.98 26.46
CA GLY A 253 -25.65 16.98 25.47
C GLY A 253 -24.21 17.06 25.01
N THR A 254 -23.87 16.23 24.03
CA THR A 254 -22.50 16.06 23.53
C THR A 254 -22.37 16.60 22.13
N TYR A 255 -21.37 17.46 21.91
CA TYR A 255 -20.94 17.92 20.60
C TYR A 255 -19.79 17.08 20.06
N ARG A 256 -19.74 16.86 18.74
CA ARG A 256 -18.57 16.29 18.06
C ARG A 256 -18.41 16.83 16.65
N TYR A 257 -17.19 16.88 16.15
CA TYR A 257 -16.92 17.13 14.74
C TYR A 257 -16.79 15.82 13.97
N VAL A 258 -17.35 15.80 12.76
CA VAL A 258 -17.31 14.65 11.83
C VAL A 258 -16.79 15.12 10.48
N PHE A 259 -15.66 14.55 10.07
CA PHE A 259 -15.10 14.70 8.74
C PHE A 259 -15.37 13.43 7.93
N ALA A 260 -16.01 13.58 6.77
CA ALA A 260 -16.44 12.47 5.92
C ALA A 260 -15.31 11.75 5.17
N GLY A 261 -14.08 12.30 5.20
CA GLY A 261 -12.96 11.77 4.42
C GLY A 261 -12.93 12.31 2.98
N THR A 262 -11.86 11.98 2.28
CA THR A 262 -11.65 12.22 0.85
C THR A 262 -11.03 10.98 0.21
N SER A 263 -10.74 11.02 -1.10
CA SER A 263 -9.99 9.95 -1.75
C SER A 263 -8.64 9.67 -1.11
N THR A 264 -7.97 10.69 -0.54
CA THR A 264 -6.60 10.58 -0.02
C THR A 264 -6.50 10.64 1.50
N THR A 265 -7.60 10.89 2.21
CA THR A 265 -7.60 11.08 3.67
C THR A 265 -8.82 10.39 4.27
N ALA A 266 -8.62 9.58 5.31
CA ALA A 266 -9.69 8.80 5.92
C ALA A 266 -10.70 9.70 6.66
N ALA A 267 -11.95 9.22 6.78
CA ALA A 267 -12.96 9.85 7.61
C ALA A 267 -12.58 9.79 9.09
N VAL A 268 -13.02 10.77 9.89
CA VAL A 268 -12.79 10.79 11.34
C VAL A 268 -13.95 11.45 12.09
N LYS A 269 -14.24 10.94 13.28
CA LYS A 269 -15.15 11.54 14.26
C LYS A 269 -14.30 11.95 15.46
N SER A 270 -14.42 13.19 15.94
CA SER A 270 -13.75 13.58 17.17
C SER A 270 -14.33 12.81 18.37
N ALA A 271 -13.56 12.75 19.45
CA ALA A 271 -14.16 12.50 20.76
C ALA A 271 -15.27 13.54 21.00
N GLY A 272 -16.32 13.14 21.72
CA GLY A 272 -17.42 14.05 22.05
C GLY A 272 -17.07 14.93 23.23
N ASP A 273 -17.62 16.13 23.26
CA ASP A 273 -17.51 17.08 24.37
C ASP A 273 -18.88 17.40 24.94
N PHE A 274 -19.09 17.13 26.24
CA PHE A 274 -20.39 17.22 26.89
C PHE A 274 -20.56 18.57 27.56
N VAL A 275 -21.65 19.26 27.22
CA VAL A 275 -22.00 20.58 27.75
C VAL A 275 -23.19 20.46 28.68
N ASP A 276 -23.02 20.97 29.89
CA ASP A 276 -24.08 21.19 30.89
C ASP A 276 -24.75 22.55 30.67
N VAL A 277 -26.08 22.56 30.52
CA VAL A 277 -26.84 23.79 30.23
C VAL A 277 -27.70 24.17 31.44
N LYS A 278 -27.46 25.38 31.97
CA LYS A 278 -28.15 25.95 33.14
C LYS A 278 -29.15 27.04 32.75
#